data_AF-A0A0Q5FDY2-F1
#
_entry.id   AF-A0A0Q5FDY2-F1
#
_cell.length_a   1.000
_cell.length_b   1.000
_cell.length_c   1.000
_cell.angle_alpha   90.00
_cell.angle_beta   90.00
_cell.angle_gamma   90.00
#
_symmetry.space_group_name_H-M   'P 1'
#
loop_
_entity.id
_entity.type
_entity.pdbx_description
1 polymer ?
#
loop_
_entity_poly.entity_id
_entity_poly.type
_entity_poly.pdbx_seq_one_letter_code
_entity_poly.pdbx_strand_id
1 'polypeptide(L)'
;MSTIKELQQRVGEINAANGWRTTNEAELDGKARVNSQITRLALITTEVAEAIEEIRNGHAVDETYYPDAHPFAVGTGAAPFKPEGVPSELADIVIRALDAAGAWGIDLEAIIEEKLAYNITRGHRHGGKAV
;
A
#
# COMPACT_ATOMS: atom_id res chain seq x y z
N MET A 1 -12.66 -6.87 -12.86
CA MET A 1 -12.21 -6.22 -11.60
C MET A 1 -11.39 -7.25 -10.87
N SER A 2 -10.18 -6.91 -10.45
CA SER A 2 -9.38 -7.82 -9.63
C SER A 2 -9.86 -7.78 -8.18
N THR A 3 -9.81 -8.91 -7.49
CA THR A 3 -10.08 -8.98 -6.04
C THR A 3 -8.88 -8.44 -5.24
N ILE A 4 -9.06 -8.15 -3.94
CA ILE A 4 -7.95 -7.75 -3.08
C ILE A 4 -6.93 -8.87 -2.99
N LYS A 5 -7.42 -10.12 -2.96
CA LYS A 5 -6.57 -11.31 -2.94
C LYS A 5 -5.72 -11.46 -4.20
N GLU A 6 -6.29 -11.22 -5.37
CA GLU A 6 -5.55 -11.22 -6.64
C GLU A 6 -4.50 -10.09 -6.69
N LEU A 7 -4.84 -8.89 -6.20
CA LEU A 7 -3.90 -7.78 -6.09
C LEU A 7 -2.75 -8.10 -5.12
N GLN A 8 -3.05 -8.70 -3.96
CA GLN A 8 -2.05 -9.15 -2.99
C GLN A 8 -1.05 -10.12 -3.62
N GLN A 9 -1.54 -11.11 -4.38
CA GLN A 9 -0.69 -12.05 -5.08
C GLN A 9 0.19 -11.34 -6.12
N ARG A 10 -0.42 -10.51 -6.97
CA ARG A 10 0.28 -9.79 -8.04
C ARG A 10 1.37 -8.86 -7.51
N VAL A 11 1.11 -8.12 -6.43
CA VAL A 11 2.10 -7.27 -5.76
C VAL A 11 3.28 -8.10 -5.28
N GLY A 12 3.01 -9.24 -4.64
CA GLY A 12 4.06 -10.13 -4.16
C GLY A 12 4.94 -10.69 -5.28
N GLU A 13 4.34 -11.07 -6.42
CA GLU A 13 5.05 -11.55 -7.61
C GLU A 13 5.96 -10.45 -8.21
N ILE A 14 5.45 -9.23 -8.36
CA ILE A 14 6.21 -8.08 -8.88
C ILE A 14 7.39 -7.76 -7.96
N ASN A 15 7.16 -7.69 -6.65
CA ASN A 15 8.21 -7.36 -5.68
C ASN A 15 9.27 -8.45 -5.59
N ALA A 16 8.88 -9.73 -5.73
CA ALA A 16 9.84 -10.84 -5.82
C ALA A 16 10.68 -10.74 -7.10
N ALA A 17 10.04 -10.48 -8.25
CA ALA A 17 10.72 -10.34 -9.54
C ALA A 17 11.70 -9.16 -9.57
N ASN A 18 11.38 -8.06 -8.88
CA ASN A 18 12.25 -6.89 -8.74
C ASN A 18 13.36 -7.07 -7.68
N GLY A 19 13.43 -8.21 -6.99
CA GLY A 19 14.41 -8.44 -5.94
C GLY A 19 14.16 -7.64 -4.66
N TRP A 20 12.93 -7.21 -4.40
CA TRP A 20 12.56 -6.49 -3.18
C TRP A 20 12.12 -7.43 -2.05
N ARG A 21 11.82 -8.71 -2.36
CA ARG A 21 11.60 -9.79 -1.39
C ARG A 21 12.84 -10.68 -1.22
N THR A 22 13.99 -10.09 -0.90
CA THR A 22 15.25 -10.82 -0.72
C THR A 22 15.38 -11.52 0.63
N THR A 23 14.56 -11.13 1.60
CA THR A 23 14.62 -11.67 2.97
C THR A 23 13.38 -12.52 3.25
N ASN A 24 13.58 -13.81 3.54
CA ASN A 24 12.53 -14.65 4.10
C ASN A 24 12.46 -14.42 5.62
N GLU A 25 11.51 -13.58 6.05
CA GLU A 25 11.34 -13.24 7.47
C GLU A 25 11.04 -14.48 8.35
N ALA A 26 10.52 -15.56 7.76
CA ALA A 26 10.27 -16.82 8.46
C ALA A 26 11.55 -17.53 8.92
N GLU A 27 12.68 -17.27 8.25
CA GLU A 27 13.98 -17.90 8.53
C GLU A 27 14.86 -17.06 9.47
N LEU A 28 14.47 -15.81 9.74
CA LEU A 28 15.21 -14.92 10.62
C LEU A 28 15.09 -15.32 12.10
N ASP A 29 16.13 -15.04 12.89
CA ASP A 29 16.02 -15.12 14.35
C ASP A 29 14.95 -14.15 14.88
N GLY A 30 14.53 -14.32 16.15
CA GLY A 30 13.43 -13.55 16.72
C GLY A 30 13.64 -12.04 16.70
N LYS A 31 14.87 -11.56 16.94
CA LYS A 31 15.15 -10.11 16.96
C LYS A 31 15.23 -9.55 15.55
N ALA A 32 15.91 -10.26 14.64
CA ALA A 32 16.02 -9.89 13.24
C ALA A 32 14.63 -9.84 12.57
N ARG A 33 13.76 -10.82 12.87
CA ARG A 33 12.38 -10.87 12.37
C ARG A 33 11.57 -9.66 12.82
N VAL A 34 11.56 -9.36 14.12
CA VAL A 34 10.85 -8.19 14.66
C VAL A 34 11.34 -6.91 14.01
N ASN A 35 12.65 -6.73 13.87
CA ASN A 35 13.21 -5.56 13.20
C ASN A 35 12.76 -5.45 11.73
N SER A 36 12.78 -6.56 10.99
CA SER A 36 12.32 -6.59 9.58
C SER A 36 10.85 -6.19 9.46
N GLN A 37 10.00 -6.74 10.33
CA GLN A 37 8.56 -6.42 10.36
C GLN A 37 8.30 -4.96 10.68
N ILE A 38 9.02 -4.40 11.66
CA ILE A 38 8.94 -2.97 12.01
C ILE A 38 9.41 -2.11 10.83
N THR A 39 10.51 -2.45 10.17
CA THR A 39 11.01 -1.71 8.99
C THR A 39 9.95 -1.65 7.89
N ARG A 40 9.26 -2.77 7.62
CA ARG A 40 8.18 -2.81 6.61
C ARG A 40 7.01 -1.90 6.98
N LEU A 41 6.60 -1.90 8.26
CA LEU A 41 5.55 -1.00 8.76
C LEU A 41 5.99 0.48 8.73
N ALA A 42 7.26 0.75 9.00
CA ALA A 42 7.82 2.09 8.90
C ALA A 42 7.78 2.62 7.45
N LEU A 43 8.03 1.77 6.45
CA LEU A 43 7.86 2.15 5.03
C LEU A 43 6.40 2.46 4.67
N ILE A 44 5.41 1.80 5.27
CA ILE A 44 4.01 2.22 5.07
C ILE A 44 3.78 3.63 5.65
N THR A 45 4.43 3.93 6.77
CA THR A 45 4.32 5.23 7.43
C THR A 45 4.96 6.35 6.59
N THR A 46 6.01 6.06 5.82
CA THR A 46 6.64 7.07 4.96
C THR A 46 5.71 7.53 3.85
N GLU A 47 4.93 6.64 3.22
CA GLU A 47 3.97 7.05 2.18
C GLU A 47 2.83 7.93 2.75
N VAL A 48 2.45 7.71 4.02
CA VAL A 48 1.53 8.62 4.72
C VAL A 48 2.14 10.01 4.87
N ALA A 49 3.45 10.07 5.19
CA ALA A 49 4.17 11.34 5.26
C ALA A 49 4.26 12.01 3.89
N GLU A 50 4.49 11.26 2.81
CA GLU A 50 4.51 11.79 1.43
C GLU A 50 3.14 12.38 1.06
N ALA A 51 2.03 11.68 1.34
CA ALA A 51 0.68 12.23 1.15
C ALA A 51 0.43 13.52 1.96
N ILE A 52 1.01 13.64 3.15
CA ILE A 52 0.94 14.87 3.96
C ILE A 52 1.76 15.99 3.31
N GLU A 53 2.95 15.69 2.80
CA GLU A 53 3.78 16.69 2.12
C GLU A 53 3.11 17.22 0.85
N GLU A 54 2.43 16.38 0.06
CA GLU A 54 1.61 16.81 -1.08
C GLU A 54 0.60 17.90 -0.69
N ILE A 55 -0.15 17.65 0.38
CA ILE A 55 -1.13 18.62 0.92
C ILE A 55 -0.42 19.89 1.41
N ARG A 56 0.72 19.75 2.09
CA ARG A 56 1.50 20.89 2.60
C ARG A 56 2.08 21.75 1.48
N ASN A 57 2.39 21.14 0.34
CA ASN A 57 2.88 21.83 -0.85
C ASN A 57 1.77 22.52 -1.65
N GLY A 58 0.51 22.37 -1.24
CA GLY A 58 -0.63 23.07 -1.82
C GLY A 58 -1.32 22.32 -2.95
N HIS A 59 -0.99 21.04 -3.17
CA HIS A 59 -1.70 20.19 -4.11
C HIS A 59 -3.12 19.89 -3.61
N ALA A 60 -4.07 19.78 -4.54
CA ALA A 60 -5.41 19.35 -4.18
C ALA A 60 -5.41 17.86 -3.83
N VAL A 61 -6.25 17.45 -2.87
CA VAL A 61 -6.27 16.06 -2.36
C VAL A 61 -6.69 15.02 -3.41
N ASP A 62 -7.35 15.46 -4.48
CA ASP A 62 -7.77 14.66 -5.63
C ASP A 62 -6.93 14.93 -6.89
N GLU A 63 -5.88 15.74 -6.77
CA GLU A 63 -4.94 16.01 -7.86
C GLU A 63 -4.05 14.80 -8.13
N THR A 64 -3.84 14.47 -9.40
CA THR A 64 -2.83 13.53 -9.86
C THR A 64 -2.06 14.17 -10.99
N TYR A 65 -0.74 14.17 -10.89
CA TYR A 65 0.14 14.75 -11.90
C TYR A 65 1.30 13.81 -12.23
N TYR A 66 2.05 14.14 -13.28
CA TYR A 66 3.11 13.30 -13.84
C TYR A 66 4.32 14.21 -14.17
N PRO A 67 5.23 14.44 -13.21
CA PRO A 67 6.31 15.42 -13.38
C PRO A 67 7.38 14.96 -14.39
N ASP A 68 7.63 13.65 -14.45
CA ASP A 68 8.61 13.06 -15.36
C ASP A 68 8.00 12.79 -16.74
N ALA A 69 7.78 13.83 -17.55
CA ALA A 69 7.29 13.68 -18.92
C ALA A 69 8.34 13.08 -19.90
N HIS A 70 8.87 11.87 -19.66
CA HIS A 70 9.51 11.06 -20.71
C HIS A 70 8.46 10.38 -21.63
N PRO A 71 8.33 10.76 -22.91
CA PRO A 71 7.16 10.41 -23.73
C PRO A 71 6.83 8.91 -23.71
N PHE A 72 5.64 8.58 -23.21
CA PHE A 72 5.02 7.28 -23.41
C PHE A 72 4.75 7.09 -24.90
N ALA A 73 5.40 6.09 -25.50
CA ALA A 73 5.01 5.56 -26.78
C ALA A 73 4.50 4.13 -26.57
N VAL A 74 3.19 3.95 -26.77
CA VAL A 74 2.57 2.61 -26.80
C VAL A 74 3.34 1.78 -27.84
N GLY A 75 3.94 0.67 -27.40
CA GLY A 75 4.66 -0.25 -28.28
C GLY A 75 6.18 -0.09 -28.35
N THR A 76 6.80 0.80 -27.57
CA THR A 76 8.28 0.98 -27.58
C THR A 76 9.02 0.35 -26.39
N GLY A 77 8.30 -0.20 -25.40
CA GLY A 77 8.93 -0.79 -24.20
C GLY A 77 9.46 0.24 -23.20
N ALA A 78 9.09 1.52 -23.33
CA ALA A 78 9.38 2.55 -22.32
C ALA A 78 8.53 2.35 -21.05
N ALA A 79 9.10 2.64 -19.88
CA ALA A 79 8.38 2.61 -18.61
C ALA A 79 7.24 3.65 -18.60
N PRO A 80 6.07 3.35 -18.01
CA PRO A 80 4.99 4.32 -17.87
C PRO A 80 5.43 5.50 -16.98
N PHE A 81 4.81 6.65 -17.19
CA PHE A 81 4.96 7.81 -16.29
C PHE A 81 4.58 7.42 -14.85
N LYS A 82 5.42 7.79 -13.88
CA LYS A 82 5.07 7.63 -12.47
C LYS A 82 3.99 8.68 -12.12
N PRO A 83 2.80 8.28 -11.65
CA PRO A 83 1.86 9.23 -11.06
C PRO A 83 2.42 9.78 -9.74
N GLU A 84 2.04 11.02 -9.42
CA GLU A 84 2.31 11.67 -8.14
C GLU A 84 1.04 12.37 -7.63
N GLY A 85 1.09 12.83 -6.37
CA GLY A 85 -0.04 13.42 -5.65
C GLY A 85 -0.65 12.45 -4.62
N VAL A 86 -1.52 12.99 -3.77
CA VAL A 86 -2.19 12.23 -2.68
C VAL A 86 -2.83 10.91 -3.15
N PRO A 87 -3.50 10.83 -4.32
CA PRO A 87 -4.03 9.56 -4.82
C PRO A 87 -2.95 8.50 -5.10
N SER A 88 -1.77 8.91 -5.56
CA SER A 88 -0.65 8.00 -5.79
C SER A 88 -0.12 7.46 -4.46
N GLU A 89 0.09 8.34 -3.48
CA GLU A 89 0.60 7.95 -2.16
C GLU A 89 -0.38 7.04 -1.39
N LEU A 90 -1.69 7.27 -1.52
CA LEU A 90 -2.71 6.36 -1.00
C LEU A 90 -2.64 4.97 -1.68
N ALA A 91 -2.33 4.91 -2.97
CA ALA A 91 -2.14 3.64 -3.66
C ALA A 91 -0.88 2.93 -3.15
N ASP A 92 0.22 3.65 -2.94
CA ASP A 92 1.48 3.09 -2.41
C ASP A 92 1.31 2.55 -0.98
N ILE A 93 0.53 3.22 -0.12
CA ILE A 93 0.12 2.69 1.20
C ILE A 93 -0.55 1.32 1.05
N VAL A 94 -1.55 1.22 0.16
CA VAL A 94 -2.30 -0.02 -0.07
C VAL A 94 -1.38 -1.10 -0.62
N ILE A 95 -0.53 -0.79 -1.59
CA ILE A 95 0.41 -1.73 -2.20
C ILE A 95 1.40 -2.27 -1.15
N ARG A 96 1.96 -1.41 -0.31
CA ARG A 96 2.86 -1.85 0.77
C ARG A 96 2.16 -2.72 1.81
N ALA A 97 0.92 -2.38 2.17
CA ALA A 97 0.12 -3.20 3.08
C ALA A 97 -0.19 -4.58 2.50
N LEU A 98 -0.53 -4.66 1.21
CA LEU A 98 -0.73 -5.92 0.48
C LEU A 98 0.56 -6.75 0.44
N ASP A 99 1.70 -6.13 0.14
CA ASP A 99 2.99 -6.82 0.14
C ASP A 99 3.31 -7.42 1.53
N ALA A 100 3.11 -6.64 2.59
CA ALA A 100 3.31 -7.07 3.96
C ALA A 100 2.38 -8.25 4.33
N ALA A 101 1.09 -8.13 4.03
CA ALA A 101 0.12 -9.19 4.26
C ALA A 101 0.51 -10.48 3.53
N GLY A 102 0.88 -10.38 2.25
CA GLY A 102 1.36 -11.51 1.47
C GLY A 102 2.64 -12.14 2.03
N ALA A 103 3.60 -11.33 2.49
CA ALA A 103 4.83 -11.82 3.11
C ALA A 103 4.60 -12.53 4.45
N TRP A 104 3.56 -12.13 5.20
CA TRP A 104 3.20 -12.69 6.51
C TRP A 104 2.15 -13.80 6.45
N GLY A 105 1.71 -14.18 5.24
CA GLY A 105 0.67 -15.21 5.06
C GLY A 105 -0.71 -14.78 5.56
N ILE A 106 -0.98 -13.46 5.61
CA ILE A 106 -2.28 -12.90 5.99
C ILE A 106 -3.18 -12.87 4.75
N ASP A 107 -4.39 -13.44 4.86
CA ASP A 107 -5.46 -13.22 3.89
C ASP A 107 -6.12 -11.87 4.19
N LEU A 108 -5.60 -10.80 3.58
CA LEU A 108 -6.04 -9.44 3.89
C LEU A 108 -7.50 -9.20 3.48
N GLU A 109 -7.94 -9.82 2.38
CA GLU A 109 -9.33 -9.73 1.91
C GLU A 109 -10.29 -10.28 2.97
N ALA A 110 -10.03 -11.50 3.47
CA ALA A 110 -10.84 -12.11 4.51
C ALA A 110 -10.91 -11.26 5.80
N ILE A 111 -9.76 -10.70 6.24
CA ILE A 111 -9.71 -9.83 7.42
C ILE A 111 -10.46 -8.51 7.19
N ILE A 112 -10.38 -7.94 5.99
CA ILE A 112 -11.14 -6.73 5.64
C ILE A 112 -12.64 -7.03 5.69
N GLU A 113 -13.10 -8.13 5.11
CA GLU A 113 -14.52 -8.53 5.15
C GLU A 113 -15.02 -8.70 6.58
N GLU A 114 -14.26 -9.43 7.42
CA GLU A 114 -14.58 -9.60 8.84
C GLU A 114 -14.65 -8.24 9.56
N LYS A 115 -13.68 -7.35 9.29
CA LYS A 115 -13.62 -6.04 9.94
C LYS A 115 -14.74 -5.11 9.49
N LEU A 116 -15.13 -5.17 8.22
CA LEU A 116 -16.26 -4.41 7.68
C LEU A 116 -17.58 -4.91 8.29
N ALA A 117 -17.78 -6.22 8.37
CA ALA A 117 -18.92 -6.81 9.06
C ALA A 117 -19.01 -6.33 10.52
N TYR A 118 -17.87 -6.32 11.24
CA TYR A 118 -17.81 -5.76 12.58
C TYR A 118 -18.10 -4.25 12.62
N ASN A 119 -17.52 -3.46 11.72
CA ASN A 119 -17.72 -2.00 11.68
C ASN A 119 -19.18 -1.61 11.41
N ILE A 120 -19.94 -2.43 10.68
CA ILE A 120 -21.40 -2.24 10.51
C ILE A 120 -22.13 -2.38 11.85
N THR A 121 -21.73 -3.34 12.70
CA THR A 121 -22.35 -3.53 14.02
C THR A 121 -22.01 -2.42 15.02
N ARG A 122 -20.93 -1.66 14.77
CA ARG A 122 -20.48 -0.51 15.58
C ARG A 122 -21.33 0.75 15.35
N GLY A 123 -22.64 0.62 15.16
CA GLY A 123 -23.61 1.67 14.81
C GLY A 123 -23.68 2.94 15.68
N HIS A 124 -22.72 3.19 16.57
CA HIS A 124 -22.50 4.46 17.25
C HIS A 124 -21.01 4.82 17.24
N ARG A 125 -20.66 6.01 16.72
CA ARG A 125 -19.32 6.59 16.88
C ARG A 125 -19.02 6.71 18.39
N HIS A 126 -17.80 6.38 18.82
CA HIS A 126 -17.31 6.84 20.12
C HIS A 126 -17.45 8.36 20.16
N GLY A 127 -18.29 8.88 21.06
CA GLY A 127 -18.60 10.31 21.17
C GLY A 127 -20.06 10.71 20.92
N GLY A 128 -20.99 9.77 20.72
CA GLY A 128 -22.44 10.03 20.84
C GLY A 128 -23.04 10.93 19.75
N LYS A 129 -22.37 11.13 18.62
CA LYS A 129 -22.95 11.84 17.47
C LYS A 129 -23.59 10.84 16.52
N ALA A 130 -24.92 10.91 16.38
CA ALA A 130 -25.67 10.24 15.33
C ALA A 130 -25.28 10.82 13.96
N VAL A 131 -25.50 10.01 12.92
CA VAL A 131 -25.25 10.35 11.51
C VAL A 131 -26.05 11.58 11.11
#